data_AF-D2XTK7-F1
#
_entry.id   AF-D2XTK7-F1
#
_cell.length_a   1.000
_cell.length_b   1.000
_cell.length_c   1.000
_cell.angle_alpha   90.00
_cell.angle_beta   90.00
_cell.angle_gamma   90.00
#
_symmetry.space_group_name_H-M   'P 1'
#
loop_
_entity.id
_entity.type
_entity.pdbx_description
1 polymer ?
#
loop_
_entity_poly.entity_id
_entity_poly.type
_entity_poly.pdbx_seq_one_letter_code
_entity_poly.pdbx_strand_id
1 'polypeptide(L)'
;RHCVEYIRAGDIFQVVPSQRLTVKSDVDPFAVYRSLRVVNPSPFMFFVRNPECVLVGCSPEIMCRVKDREVTVRPLAGTRPRGATEKEDKALEKDLLADPKERAEHVMLVDLGRNDIGRIAEFGTVDLTEIMVIERYSHVMHISSEVRGKLREGLDAFDALKSCLPAGTVSGAPKVRAMQVIDEIEPHRRGPYGGAVGYIDYRGNMDTCLALRTIV
;
A
#
# COMPACT_ATOMS: atom_id res chain seq x y z
N ARG A 1 -17.71 2.38 -15.21
CA ARG A 1 -17.82 1.95 -16.63
C ARG A 1 -16.70 2.56 -17.47
N HIS A 2 -16.47 3.87 -17.37
CA HIS A 2 -15.36 4.56 -18.06
C HIS A 2 -13.97 3.93 -17.82
N CYS A 3 -13.60 3.57 -16.58
CA CYS A 3 -12.32 2.89 -16.31
C CYS A 3 -12.14 1.56 -17.07
N VAL A 4 -13.23 0.85 -17.34
CA VAL A 4 -13.18 -0.43 -18.07
C VAL A 4 -12.91 -0.20 -19.56
N GLU A 5 -13.30 0.96 -20.10
CA GLU A 5 -12.98 1.34 -21.48
C GLU A 5 -11.48 1.56 -21.65
N TYR A 6 -10.83 2.24 -20.70
CA TYR A 6 -9.36 2.35 -20.66
C TYR A 6 -8.66 1.00 -20.57
N ILE A 7 -9.17 0.08 -19.76
CA ILE A 7 -8.62 -1.28 -19.67
C ILE A 7 -8.78 -2.03 -21.00
N ARG A 8 -9.96 -1.97 -21.62
CA ARG A 8 -10.25 -2.63 -22.91
C ARG A 8 -9.45 -2.05 -24.07
N ALA A 9 -9.16 -0.75 -24.03
CA ALA A 9 -8.32 -0.07 -25.03
C ALA A 9 -6.83 -0.40 -24.87
N GLY A 10 -6.43 -0.98 -23.73
CA GLY A 10 -5.03 -1.31 -23.43
C GLY A 10 -4.22 -0.16 -22.81
N ASP A 11 -4.88 0.92 -22.38
CA ASP A 11 -4.21 2.06 -21.74
C ASP A 11 -3.64 1.69 -20.36
N ILE A 12 -4.36 0.84 -19.63
CA ILE A 12 -4.05 0.40 -18.28
C ILE A 12 -4.47 -1.05 -18.07
N PHE A 13 -3.76 -1.77 -17.21
CA PHE A 13 -4.18 -3.07 -16.69
C PHE A 13 -5.12 -2.92 -15.50
N GLN A 14 -4.84 -1.93 -14.65
CA GLN A 14 -5.57 -1.68 -13.41
C GLN A 14 -5.62 -0.18 -13.10
N VAL A 15 -6.72 0.26 -12.51
CA VAL A 15 -6.85 1.55 -11.81
C VAL A 15 -7.63 1.34 -10.52
N VAL A 16 -7.25 2.08 -9.48
CA VAL A 16 -7.86 2.03 -8.16
C VAL A 16 -8.56 3.36 -7.89
N PRO A 17 -9.79 3.57 -8.37
CA PRO A 17 -10.56 4.77 -8.07
C PRO A 17 -11.05 4.76 -6.62
N SER A 18 -11.28 5.94 -6.07
CA SER A 18 -11.73 6.14 -4.70
C SER A 18 -12.87 7.17 -4.64
N GLN A 19 -13.54 7.20 -3.50
CA GLN A 19 -14.56 8.20 -3.19
C GLN A 19 -14.32 8.74 -1.78
N ARG A 20 -14.68 10.00 -1.57
CA ARG A 20 -14.56 10.66 -0.27
C ARG A 20 -15.91 10.69 0.43
N LEU A 21 -15.94 10.18 1.65
CA LEU A 21 -17.06 10.34 2.56
C LEU A 21 -16.67 11.38 3.62
N THR A 22 -17.61 12.24 3.98
CA THR A 22 -17.41 13.28 5.00
C THR A 22 -18.56 13.22 5.98
N VAL A 23 -18.24 13.28 7.27
CA VAL A 23 -19.21 13.32 8.35
C VAL A 23 -18.83 14.44 9.31
N LYS A 24 -19.82 15.24 9.75
CA LYS A 24 -19.61 16.21 10.82
C LYS A 24 -19.59 15.45 12.15
N SER A 25 -18.59 15.71 12.98
CA SER A 25 -18.42 15.05 14.26
C SER A 25 -17.72 15.98 15.24
N ASP A 26 -18.22 16.01 16.47
CA ASP A 26 -17.60 16.72 17.61
C ASP A 26 -16.77 15.77 18.50
N VAL A 27 -16.61 14.51 18.07
CA VAL A 27 -15.83 13.51 18.81
C VAL A 27 -14.35 13.88 18.79
N ASP A 28 -13.69 13.82 19.95
CA ASP A 28 -12.24 13.98 20.03
C ASP A 28 -11.52 12.99 19.10
N PRO A 29 -10.70 13.47 18.14
CA PRO A 29 -9.92 12.60 17.26
C PRO A 29 -9.09 11.55 18.00
N PHE A 30 -8.64 11.83 19.22
CA PHE A 30 -7.90 10.85 20.01
C PHE A 30 -8.80 9.70 20.51
N ALA A 31 -10.08 9.96 20.78
CA ALA A 31 -11.05 8.91 21.08
C ALA A 31 -11.28 8.01 19.86
N VAL A 32 -11.30 8.58 18.64
CA VAL A 32 -11.36 7.80 17.39
C VAL A 32 -10.13 6.90 17.25
N TYR A 33 -8.93 7.41 17.51
CA TYR A 33 -7.69 6.62 17.50
C TYR A 33 -7.76 5.43 18.47
N ARG A 34 -8.21 5.67 19.71
CA ARG A 34 -8.35 4.61 20.72
C ARG A 34 -9.32 3.53 20.27
N SER A 35 -10.46 3.91 19.70
CA SER A 35 -11.45 2.96 19.16
C SER A 35 -10.89 2.16 17.99
N LEU A 36 -10.19 2.80 17.04
CA LEU A 36 -9.54 2.11 15.93
C LEU A 36 -8.51 1.09 16.40
N ARG A 37 -7.73 1.42 17.44
CA ARG A 37 -6.73 0.51 18.02
C ARG A 37 -7.34 -0.75 18.63
N VAL A 38 -8.57 -0.66 19.15
CA VAL A 38 -9.29 -1.80 19.71
C VAL A 38 -9.94 -2.64 18.61
N VAL A 39 -10.59 -2.00 17.63
CA VAL A 39 -11.37 -2.70 16.61
C VAL A 39 -10.50 -3.25 15.47
N ASN A 40 -9.51 -2.48 15.01
CA ASN A 40 -8.67 -2.81 13.86
C ASN A 40 -7.17 -2.60 14.17
N PRO A 41 -6.59 -3.34 15.13
CA PRO A 41 -5.16 -3.27 15.37
C PRO A 41 -4.41 -3.65 14.09
N SER A 42 -3.51 -2.78 13.64
CA SER A 42 -2.74 -2.93 12.41
C SER A 42 -1.25 -2.67 12.70
N PRO A 43 -0.33 -3.15 11.85
CA PRO A 43 1.11 -2.94 12.06
C PRO A 43 1.49 -1.45 12.17
N PHE A 44 0.75 -0.58 11.48
CA PHE A 44 0.97 0.85 11.49
C PHE A 44 -0.26 1.58 12.05
N MET A 45 -0.18 1.93 13.34
CA MET A 45 -1.15 2.81 13.99
C MET A 45 -0.54 4.20 14.12
N PHE A 46 -1.27 5.24 13.73
CA PHE A 46 -0.77 6.61 13.85
C PHE A 46 -1.84 7.62 14.26
N PHE A 47 -1.39 8.60 15.02
CA PHE A 47 -2.12 9.80 15.41
C PHE A 47 -1.19 11.00 15.18
N VAL A 48 -1.37 11.73 14.09
CA VAL A 48 -0.52 12.86 13.71
C VAL A 48 -1.37 14.12 13.79
N ARG A 49 -1.05 15.00 14.74
CA ARG A 49 -1.74 16.28 14.93
C ARG A 49 -0.81 17.41 14.51
N ASN A 50 -1.25 18.24 13.58
CA ASN A 50 -0.63 19.50 13.24
C ASN A 50 -1.68 20.64 13.31
N PRO A 51 -1.29 21.92 13.15
CA PRO A 51 -2.24 23.03 13.21
C PRO A 51 -3.33 23.03 12.12
N GLU A 52 -3.12 22.34 11.01
CA GLU A 52 -4.03 22.31 9.85
C GLU A 52 -5.01 21.13 9.89
N CYS A 53 -4.58 19.96 10.39
CA CYS A 53 -5.39 18.75 10.43
C CYS A 53 -4.90 17.71 11.46
N VAL A 54 -5.73 16.67 11.67
CA VAL A 54 -5.40 15.51 12.50
C VAL A 54 -5.57 14.24 11.68
N LEU A 55 -4.48 13.53 11.42
CA LEU A 55 -4.52 12.23 10.80
C LEU A 55 -4.65 11.13 11.86
N VAL A 56 -5.68 10.31 11.71
CA VAL A 56 -5.91 9.13 12.56
C VAL A 56 -6.02 7.90 11.67
N GLY A 57 -5.09 6.95 11.79
CA GLY A 57 -5.08 5.80 10.88
C GLY A 57 -4.59 4.48 11.47
N CYS A 58 -5.01 3.39 10.82
CA CYS A 58 -4.61 2.02 11.07
C CYS A 58 -4.24 1.32 9.74
N SER A 59 -3.06 1.65 9.21
CA SER A 59 -2.64 1.14 7.91
C SER A 59 -2.18 -0.32 8.00
N PRO A 60 -2.66 -1.20 7.08
CA PRO A 60 -2.22 -2.58 7.01
C PRO A 60 -0.90 -2.73 6.22
N GLU A 61 -0.51 -1.73 5.43
CA GLU A 61 0.47 -1.90 4.35
C GLU A 61 1.64 -0.91 4.50
N ILE A 62 2.85 -1.43 4.35
CA ILE A 62 4.06 -0.62 4.23
C ILE A 62 4.06 0.10 2.88
N MET A 63 4.38 1.39 2.87
CA MET A 63 4.57 2.14 1.63
C MET A 63 6.00 1.94 1.12
N CYS A 64 6.98 2.32 1.95
CA CYS A 64 8.40 2.19 1.66
C CYS A 64 9.19 2.25 2.96
N ARG A 65 10.13 1.32 3.13
CA ARG A 65 11.09 1.33 4.23
C ARG A 65 12.50 1.42 3.68
N VAL A 66 13.34 2.19 4.36
CA VAL A 66 14.79 2.22 4.16
C VAL A 66 15.44 1.91 5.50
N LYS A 67 16.22 0.83 5.56
CA LYS A 67 16.98 0.46 6.75
C LYS A 67 18.39 0.10 6.34
N ASP A 68 19.39 0.78 6.91
CA ASP A 68 20.80 0.51 6.61
C ASP A 68 21.08 0.52 5.08
N ARG A 69 20.44 1.47 4.37
CA ARG A 69 20.44 1.63 2.90
C ARG A 69 19.73 0.52 2.09
N GLU A 70 19.09 -0.45 2.73
CA GLU A 70 18.21 -1.41 2.08
C GLU A 70 16.79 -0.83 1.96
N VAL A 71 16.28 -0.71 0.73
CA VAL A 71 14.89 -0.35 0.44
C VAL A 71 14.03 -1.60 0.47
N THR A 72 12.87 -1.53 1.08
CA THR A 72 11.86 -2.59 1.08
C THR A 72 10.50 -2.01 0.72
N VAL A 73 9.80 -2.68 -0.20
CA VAL A 73 8.35 -2.55 -0.40
C VAL A 73 7.71 -3.93 -0.29
N ARG A 74 6.45 -3.96 0.13
CA ARG A 74 5.72 -5.22 0.30
C ARG A 74 4.29 -5.07 -0.21
N PRO A 75 4.08 -5.25 -1.53
CA PRO A 75 2.76 -5.17 -2.12
C PRO A 75 1.83 -6.23 -1.54
N LEU A 76 0.59 -5.84 -1.24
CA LEU A 76 -0.49 -6.73 -0.83
C LEU A 76 -1.54 -6.80 -1.92
N ALA A 77 -1.95 -8.02 -2.29
CA ALA A 77 -3.01 -8.22 -3.27
C ALA A 77 -3.83 -9.48 -2.94
N GLY A 78 -5.03 -9.53 -3.51
CA GLY A 78 -5.99 -10.59 -3.24
C GLY A 78 -6.50 -10.58 -1.81
N THR A 79 -7.77 -10.91 -1.63
CA THR A 79 -8.40 -10.86 -0.31
C THR A 79 -9.33 -12.04 -0.11
N ARG A 80 -9.23 -12.67 1.06
CA ARG A 80 -10.27 -13.56 1.59
C ARG A 80 -10.59 -13.17 3.04
N PRO A 81 -11.82 -13.37 3.53
CA PRO A 81 -12.13 -13.22 4.94
C PRO A 81 -11.35 -14.27 5.77
N ARG A 82 -11.23 -14.06 7.08
CA ARG A 82 -10.77 -15.12 7.99
C ARG A 82 -11.85 -16.19 8.15
N GLY A 83 -11.45 -17.45 8.22
CA GLY A 83 -12.36 -18.56 8.49
C GLY A 83 -12.83 -18.58 9.95
N ALA A 84 -14.05 -19.08 10.21
CA ALA A 84 -14.56 -19.27 11.56
C ALA A 84 -13.84 -20.41 12.29
N THR A 85 -13.20 -21.32 11.55
CA THR A 85 -12.38 -22.41 12.07
C THR A 85 -11.02 -22.47 11.37
N GLU A 86 -10.03 -23.09 11.99
CA GLU A 86 -8.70 -23.29 11.37
C GLU A 86 -8.79 -24.06 10.03
N LYS A 87 -9.72 -25.03 9.95
CA LYS A 87 -9.94 -25.81 8.73
C LYS A 87 -10.47 -24.93 7.60
N GLU A 88 -11.42 -24.05 7.91
CA GLU A 88 -11.98 -23.10 6.96
C GLU A 88 -10.94 -22.05 6.55
N ASP A 89 -10.16 -21.53 7.51
CA ASP A 89 -9.10 -20.54 7.24
C ASP A 89 -8.04 -21.10 6.28
N LYS A 90 -7.63 -22.36 6.46
CA LYS A 90 -6.72 -23.06 5.54
C LYS A 90 -7.34 -23.35 4.17
N ALA A 91 -8.66 -23.53 4.10
CA ALA A 91 -9.35 -23.72 2.82
C ALA A 91 -9.40 -22.41 2.03
N LEU A 92 -9.70 -21.29 2.70
CA LEU A 92 -9.70 -19.95 2.11
C LEU A 92 -8.30 -19.51 1.65
N GLU A 93 -7.26 -19.86 2.42
CA GLU A 93 -5.86 -19.68 2.03
C GLU A 93 -5.54 -20.42 0.72
N LYS A 94 -5.90 -21.70 0.64
CA LYS A 94 -5.67 -22.52 -0.57
C LYS A 94 -6.46 -22.00 -1.77
N ASP A 95 -7.70 -21.55 -1.56
CA ASP A 95 -8.53 -20.92 -2.58
C ASP A 95 -7.86 -19.65 -3.13
N LEU A 96 -7.41 -18.76 -2.25
CA LEU A 96 -6.74 -17.52 -2.62
C LEU A 96 -5.45 -17.77 -3.42
N LEU A 97 -4.63 -18.73 -2.98
CA LEU A 97 -3.40 -19.11 -3.68
C LEU A 97 -3.63 -19.88 -4.98
N ALA A 98 -4.81 -20.47 -5.18
CA ALA A 98 -5.17 -21.18 -6.40
C ALA A 98 -5.84 -20.26 -7.45
N ASP A 99 -6.36 -19.10 -7.03
CA ASP A 99 -7.06 -18.16 -7.90
C ASP A 99 -6.11 -17.53 -8.94
N PRO A 100 -6.23 -17.87 -10.23
CA PRO A 100 -5.32 -17.37 -11.26
C PRO A 100 -5.42 -15.85 -11.46
N LYS A 101 -6.58 -15.26 -11.16
CA LYS A 101 -6.78 -13.82 -11.27
C LYS A 101 -6.01 -13.08 -10.18
N GLU A 102 -6.21 -13.48 -8.92
CA GLU A 102 -5.56 -12.85 -7.77
C GLU A 102 -4.03 -12.97 -7.86
N ARG A 103 -3.55 -14.13 -8.33
CA ARG A 103 -2.12 -14.35 -8.61
C ARG A 103 -1.57 -13.42 -9.68
N ALA A 104 -2.30 -13.24 -10.78
CA ALA A 104 -1.87 -12.39 -11.88
C ALA A 104 -1.81 -10.90 -11.44
N GLU A 105 -2.83 -10.43 -10.71
CA GLU A 105 -2.85 -9.09 -10.13
C GLU A 105 -1.67 -8.89 -9.14
N HIS A 106 -1.39 -9.89 -8.30
CA HIS A 106 -0.28 -9.84 -7.36
C HIS A 106 1.08 -9.77 -8.07
N VAL A 107 1.32 -10.62 -9.07
CA VAL A 107 2.58 -10.62 -9.84
C VAL A 107 2.81 -9.26 -10.51
N MET A 108 1.76 -8.66 -11.09
CA MET A 108 1.85 -7.33 -11.68
C MET A 108 2.27 -6.26 -10.65
N LEU A 109 1.74 -6.32 -9.42
CA LEU A 109 2.12 -5.39 -8.34
C LEU A 109 3.54 -5.62 -7.85
N VAL A 110 3.99 -6.88 -7.79
CA VAL A 110 5.39 -7.23 -7.49
C VAL A 110 6.33 -6.65 -8.53
N ASP A 111 6.00 -6.79 -9.82
CA ASP A 111 6.81 -6.23 -10.90
C ASP A 111 6.81 -4.69 -10.88
N LEU A 112 5.71 -4.05 -10.49
CA LEU A 112 5.70 -2.61 -10.27
C LEU A 112 6.65 -2.21 -9.13
N GLY A 113 6.61 -2.93 -8.00
CA GLY A 113 7.53 -2.72 -6.88
C GLY A 113 9.00 -2.92 -7.28
N ARG A 114 9.31 -3.95 -8.07
CA ARG A 114 10.64 -4.18 -8.65
C ARG A 114 11.08 -3.05 -9.56
N ASN A 115 10.18 -2.54 -10.40
CA ASN A 115 10.47 -1.41 -11.27
C ASN A 115 10.75 -0.12 -10.47
N ASP A 116 9.99 0.13 -9.41
CA ASP A 116 10.18 1.31 -8.56
C ASP A 116 11.50 1.25 -7.78
N ILE A 117 11.82 0.11 -7.15
CA ILE A 117 13.11 -0.10 -6.48
C ILE A 117 14.26 -0.10 -7.50
N GLY A 118 14.07 -0.70 -8.67
CA GLY A 118 15.10 -0.80 -9.72
C GLY A 118 15.61 0.56 -10.23
N ARG A 119 14.81 1.63 -10.13
CA ARG A 119 15.24 3.00 -10.48
C ARG A 119 16.25 3.59 -9.50
N ILE A 120 16.36 3.06 -8.28
CA ILE A 120 17.16 3.62 -7.19
C ILE A 120 18.14 2.63 -6.58
N ALA A 121 18.02 1.34 -6.90
CA ALA A 121 18.85 0.28 -6.36
C ALA A 121 20.13 0.04 -7.17
N GLU A 122 21.18 -0.45 -6.50
CA GLU A 122 22.40 -0.95 -7.12
C GLU A 122 22.06 -2.10 -8.07
N PHE A 123 22.73 -2.14 -9.23
CA PHE A 123 22.50 -3.20 -10.22
C PHE A 123 22.71 -4.58 -9.60
N GLY A 124 21.77 -5.50 -9.85
CA GLY A 124 21.83 -6.87 -9.34
C GLY A 124 21.42 -7.04 -7.87
N THR A 125 21.00 -5.98 -7.18
CA THR A 125 20.58 -6.06 -5.76
C THR A 125 19.07 -6.16 -5.56
N VAL A 126 18.27 -5.98 -6.62
CA VAL A 126 16.81 -6.11 -6.52
C VAL A 126 16.42 -7.59 -6.44
N ASP A 127 15.86 -7.98 -5.31
CA ASP A 127 15.53 -9.39 -5.02
C ASP A 127 14.13 -9.55 -4.40
N LEU A 128 13.57 -10.74 -4.54
CA LEU A 128 12.29 -11.16 -3.95
C LEU A 128 12.56 -12.15 -2.81
N THR A 129 12.47 -11.67 -1.57
CA THR A 129 12.81 -12.45 -0.37
C THR A 129 11.64 -13.29 0.16
N GLU A 130 10.41 -12.83 -0.04
CA GLU A 130 9.18 -13.56 0.26
C GLU A 130 8.27 -13.49 -0.97
N ILE A 131 7.75 -14.63 -1.45
CA ILE A 131 6.97 -14.69 -2.69
C ILE A 131 5.63 -15.38 -2.44
N MET A 132 4.54 -14.65 -2.69
CA MET A 132 3.16 -15.14 -2.61
C MET A 132 2.84 -15.84 -1.28
N VAL A 133 3.33 -15.27 -0.18
CA VAL A 133 3.04 -15.74 1.17
C VAL A 133 1.70 -15.18 1.66
N ILE A 134 1.05 -15.88 2.57
CA ILE A 134 -0.27 -15.48 3.08
C ILE A 134 -0.11 -14.73 4.39
N GLU A 135 -0.46 -13.44 4.36
CA GLU A 135 -0.52 -12.61 5.55
C GLU A 135 -1.93 -12.57 6.12
N ARG A 136 -2.05 -12.88 7.41
CA ARG A 136 -3.33 -12.93 8.13
C ARG A 136 -3.49 -11.69 9.00
N TYR A 137 -4.55 -10.95 8.76
CA TYR A 137 -5.02 -9.84 9.59
C TYR A 137 -6.23 -10.28 10.43
N SER A 138 -6.73 -9.39 11.28
CA SER A 138 -7.85 -9.68 12.19
C SER A 138 -9.11 -10.18 11.48
N HIS A 139 -9.40 -9.66 10.28
CA HIS A 139 -10.64 -9.93 9.55
C HIS A 139 -10.45 -10.50 8.15
N VAL A 140 -9.24 -10.39 7.59
CA VAL A 140 -8.94 -10.79 6.22
C VAL A 140 -7.54 -11.40 6.12
N MET A 141 -7.24 -12.03 4.99
CA MET A 141 -5.90 -12.44 4.59
C MET A 141 -5.59 -11.94 3.18
N HIS A 142 -4.30 -11.71 2.90
CA HIS A 142 -3.79 -11.21 1.62
C HIS A 142 -2.62 -12.04 1.12
N ILE A 143 -2.42 -12.08 -0.19
CA ILE A 143 -1.16 -12.51 -0.80
C ILE A 143 -0.17 -11.35 -0.62
N SER A 144 1.02 -11.68 -0.14
CA SER A 144 2.11 -10.74 0.13
C SER A 144 3.38 -11.23 -0.56
N SER A 145 4.16 -10.30 -1.09
CA SER A 145 5.53 -10.56 -1.51
C SER A 145 6.40 -9.40 -1.07
N GLU A 146 7.66 -9.68 -0.77
CA GLU A 146 8.62 -8.68 -0.37
C GLU A 146 9.63 -8.43 -1.48
N VAL A 147 9.81 -7.15 -1.83
CA VAL A 147 10.82 -6.70 -2.79
C VAL A 147 11.85 -5.86 -2.05
N ARG A 148 13.12 -6.22 -2.20
CA ARG A 148 14.24 -5.49 -1.59
C ARG A 148 15.21 -4.99 -2.65
N GLY A 149 15.99 -3.97 -2.30
CA GLY A 149 17.14 -3.54 -3.09
C GLY A 149 18.04 -2.60 -2.31
N LYS A 150 19.33 -2.58 -2.61
CA LYS A 150 20.29 -1.69 -1.92
C LYS A 150 20.35 -0.35 -2.62
N LEU A 151 20.15 0.76 -1.92
CA LEU A 151 20.23 2.11 -2.50
C LEU A 151 21.59 2.36 -3.15
N ARG A 152 21.57 2.86 -4.38
CA ARG A 152 22.77 3.34 -5.09
C ARG A 152 23.47 4.41 -4.27
N GLU A 153 24.80 4.43 -4.36
CA GLU A 153 25.60 5.50 -3.78
C GLU A 153 25.10 6.88 -4.22
N GLY A 154 25.10 7.83 -3.29
CA GLY A 154 24.58 9.19 -3.51
C GLY A 154 23.06 9.34 -3.39
N LEU A 155 22.29 8.25 -3.28
CA LEU A 155 20.85 8.30 -3.01
C LEU A 155 20.53 8.10 -1.53
N ASP A 156 19.38 8.64 -1.12
CA ASP A 156 18.88 8.59 0.25
C ASP A 156 17.43 8.07 0.35
N ALA A 157 16.84 8.17 1.55
CA ALA A 157 15.47 7.71 1.81
C ALA A 157 14.40 8.56 1.12
N PHE A 158 14.65 9.82 0.82
CA PHE A 158 13.71 10.67 0.08
C PHE A 158 13.65 10.25 -1.39
N ASP A 159 14.80 9.89 -1.99
CA ASP A 159 14.83 9.30 -3.33
C ASP A 159 14.04 7.98 -3.37
N ALA A 160 14.17 7.17 -2.31
CA ALA A 160 13.41 5.94 -2.16
C ALA A 160 11.90 6.19 -2.13
N LEU A 161 11.47 7.09 -1.24
CA LEU A 161 10.06 7.45 -1.10
C LEU A 161 9.48 7.99 -2.41
N LYS A 162 10.21 8.88 -3.09
CA LYS A 162 9.81 9.48 -4.37
C LYS A 162 9.65 8.44 -5.47
N SER A 163 10.53 7.44 -5.53
CA SER A 163 10.44 6.38 -6.57
C SER A 163 9.24 5.45 -6.33
N CYS A 164 8.97 5.11 -5.07
CA CYS A 164 7.91 4.19 -4.70
C CYS A 164 6.52 4.85 -4.72
N LEU A 165 6.41 6.15 -4.42
CA LEU A 165 5.12 6.85 -4.34
C LEU A 165 4.45 7.09 -5.71
N PRO A 166 3.11 7.01 -5.78
CA PRO A 166 2.22 6.27 -4.87
C PRO A 166 2.32 4.75 -5.10
N ALA A 167 1.86 3.94 -4.14
CA ALA A 167 1.82 2.49 -4.31
C ALA A 167 0.87 2.08 -5.45
N GLY A 168 1.19 0.98 -6.13
CA GLY A 168 0.33 0.39 -7.18
C GLY A 168 -1.06 0.01 -6.68
N THR A 169 -1.15 -0.41 -5.41
CA THR A 169 -2.37 -0.83 -4.70
C THR A 169 -3.37 0.31 -4.47
N VAL A 170 -2.94 1.57 -4.61
CA VAL A 170 -3.83 2.74 -4.57
C VAL A 170 -3.85 3.54 -5.85
N SER A 171 -2.98 3.25 -6.82
CA SER A 171 -2.95 3.94 -8.11
C SER A 171 -3.43 3.02 -9.22
N GLY A 172 -2.55 2.14 -9.68
CA GLY A 172 -2.81 1.16 -10.72
C GLY A 172 -1.55 0.84 -11.52
N ALA A 173 -1.76 0.22 -12.68
CA ALA A 173 -0.67 -0.21 -13.56
C ALA A 173 -1.08 -0.01 -15.04
N PRO A 174 -0.22 0.60 -15.88
CA PRO A 174 1.01 1.33 -15.55
C PRO A 174 0.74 2.56 -14.68
N LYS A 175 1.60 2.80 -13.66
CA LYS A 175 1.35 3.78 -12.58
C LYS A 175 0.99 5.18 -13.08
N VAL A 176 1.77 5.73 -14.01
CA VAL A 176 1.56 7.10 -14.53
C VAL A 176 0.23 7.23 -15.25
N ARG A 177 -0.11 6.29 -16.13
CA ARG A 177 -1.37 6.33 -16.88
C ARG A 177 -2.57 6.11 -15.96
N ALA A 178 -2.46 5.20 -14.98
CA ALA A 178 -3.50 5.01 -13.98
C ALA A 178 -3.75 6.30 -13.15
N MET A 179 -2.70 7.03 -12.78
CA MET A 179 -2.85 8.33 -12.08
C MET A 179 -3.51 9.40 -12.94
N GLN A 180 -3.23 9.45 -14.25
CA GLN A 180 -3.93 10.37 -15.16
C GLN A 180 -5.42 10.05 -15.23
N VAL A 181 -5.76 8.76 -15.37
CA VAL A 181 -7.16 8.31 -15.36
C VAL A 181 -7.85 8.63 -14.02
N ILE A 182 -7.15 8.49 -12.89
CA ILE A 182 -7.66 8.90 -11.57
C ILE A 182 -7.97 10.40 -11.54
N ASP A 183 -7.08 11.25 -12.03
CA ASP A 183 -7.27 12.71 -12.06
C ASP A 183 -8.43 13.12 -12.96
N GLU A 184 -8.67 12.39 -14.05
CA GLU A 184 -9.81 12.62 -14.95
C GLU A 184 -11.18 12.26 -14.30
N ILE A 185 -11.23 11.22 -13.46
CA ILE A 185 -12.50 10.66 -12.96
C ILE A 185 -12.84 11.06 -11.52
N GLU A 186 -11.85 11.37 -10.68
CA GLU A 186 -12.09 11.75 -9.29
C GLU A 186 -12.38 13.25 -9.19
N PRO A 187 -13.49 13.67 -8.53
CA PRO A 187 -13.88 15.07 -8.48
C PRO A 187 -12.96 15.93 -7.58
N HIS A 188 -12.06 15.30 -6.82
CA HIS A 188 -11.24 15.96 -5.82
C HIS A 188 -9.85 15.33 -5.72
N ARG A 189 -8.83 16.15 -5.49
CA ARG A 189 -7.48 15.67 -5.14
C ARG A 189 -7.51 14.85 -3.86
N ARG A 190 -6.82 13.71 -3.85
CA ARG A 190 -6.84 12.74 -2.74
C ARG A 190 -6.27 13.25 -1.41
N GLY A 191 -5.41 14.26 -1.44
CA GLY A 191 -4.77 14.77 -0.22
C GLY A 191 -3.94 13.66 0.43
N PRO A 192 -4.08 13.41 1.75
CA PRO A 192 -3.35 12.34 2.42
C PRO A 192 -3.69 10.93 1.93
N TYR A 193 -4.90 10.69 1.39
CA TYR A 193 -5.33 9.36 0.97
C TYR A 193 -4.45 8.79 -0.15
N GLY A 194 -3.91 7.59 0.06
CA GLY A 194 -2.97 6.95 -0.87
C GLY A 194 -1.55 7.55 -0.87
N GLY A 195 -1.28 8.51 0.03
CA GLY A 195 0.06 9.00 0.34
C GLY A 195 0.79 8.13 1.36
N ALA A 196 1.76 8.71 2.07
CA ALA A 196 2.57 8.02 3.07
C ALA A 196 2.50 8.70 4.44
N VAL A 197 2.52 7.92 5.51
CA VAL A 197 2.70 8.40 6.90
C VAL A 197 3.79 7.59 7.57
N GLY A 198 4.74 8.24 8.23
CA GLY A 198 5.86 7.56 8.86
C GLY A 198 6.92 8.52 9.38
N TYR A 199 8.15 8.05 9.48
CA TYR A 199 9.29 8.84 9.93
C TYR A 199 10.50 8.67 9.01
N ILE A 200 11.41 9.65 9.09
CA ILE A 200 12.77 9.59 8.59
C ILE A 200 13.67 9.99 9.77
N ASP A 201 14.70 9.19 10.06
CA ASP A 201 15.63 9.45 11.15
C ASP A 201 16.94 10.13 10.69
N TYR A 202 17.73 10.61 11.64
CA TYR A 202 19.01 11.26 11.36
C TYR A 202 20.11 10.32 10.85
N ARG A 203 19.88 9.01 10.84
CA ARG A 203 20.78 8.00 10.28
C ARG A 203 20.43 7.67 8.83
N GLY A 204 19.39 8.28 8.28
CA GLY A 204 18.92 8.04 6.91
C GLY A 204 18.00 6.83 6.80
N ASN A 205 17.52 6.26 7.91
CA ASN A 205 16.48 5.25 7.85
C ASN A 205 15.11 5.92 7.72
N MET A 206 14.18 5.19 7.10
CA MET A 206 12.80 5.61 6.92
C MET A 206 11.88 4.41 7.10
N ASP A 207 10.74 4.64 7.74
CA ASP A 207 9.67 3.66 7.75
C ASP A 207 8.35 4.38 7.52
N THR A 208 7.70 4.08 6.39
CA THR A 208 6.43 4.70 6.01
C THR A 208 5.40 3.64 5.68
N CYS A 209 4.18 3.88 6.12
CA CYS A 209 3.00 3.11 5.76
C CYS A 209 2.17 3.85 4.72
N LEU A 210 1.37 3.10 3.97
CA LEU A 210 0.44 3.66 3.01
C LEU A 210 -0.73 4.30 3.76
N ALA A 211 -1.10 5.53 3.42
CA ALA A 211 -2.17 6.27 4.09
C ALA A 211 -3.57 5.76 3.68
N LEU A 212 -3.88 4.53 4.12
CA LEU A 212 -5.16 3.85 4.01
C LEU A 212 -5.81 3.73 5.39
N ARG A 213 -7.14 3.53 5.41
CA ARG A 213 -7.94 3.47 6.65
C ARG A 213 -7.63 4.64 7.58
N THR A 214 -7.60 5.84 6.99
CA THR A 214 -7.19 7.09 7.64
C THR A 214 -8.33 8.08 7.63
N ILE A 215 -8.54 8.74 8.76
CA ILE A 215 -9.47 9.86 8.96
C ILE A 215 -8.62 11.13 9.06
N VAL A 216 -9.09 12.21 8.42
CA VAL A 216 -8.46 13.54 8.33
C VAL A 216 -9.36 14.58 8.98
#